data_AF-A0A2A2QEZ5-F1
#
_entry.id   AF-A0A2A2QEZ5-F1
#
_cell.length_a   1.000
_cell.length_b   1.000
_cell.length_c   1.000
_cell.angle_alpha   90.00
_cell.angle_beta   90.00
_cell.angle_gamma   90.00
#
_symmetry.space_group_name_H-M   'P 1'
#
loop_
_entity.id
_entity.type
_entity.pdbx_description
1 polymer ?
#
loop_
_entity_poly.entity_id
_entity_poly.type
_entity_poly.pdbx_seq_one_letter_code
_entity_poly.pdbx_strand_id
1 'polypeptide(L)' 'MASLVKAMKPGAILVVVDFERIEGVTADWIMGHVRAGKEVFRKEIEDAGLTLVEEVKIDGVKENYVLKFRKG' A
#
# COMPACT_ATOMS: atom_id res chain seq x y z
N MET A 1 -0.68 11.91 3.05
CA MET A 1 0.55 11.64 2.29
C MET A 1 1.56 12.79 2.29
N ALA A 2 1.18 14.02 1.95
CA ALA A 2 2.14 15.12 1.79
C ALA A 2 3.08 15.38 2.98
N SER A 3 2.58 15.33 4.23
CA SER A 3 3.39 15.51 5.43
C SER A 3 4.43 14.41 5.62
N LEU A 4 4.05 13.14 5.39
CA LEU A 4 4.95 11.99 5.48
C LEU A 4 6.06 12.09 4.44
N VAL A 5 5.70 12.30 3.17
CA VAL A 5 6.70 12.39 2.07
C VAL A 5 7.67 13.55 2.30
N LYS A 6 7.20 14.70 2.83
CA LYS A 6 8.06 15.84 3.16
C LYS A 6 9.08 15.52 4.25
N ALA A 7 8.77 14.62 5.19
CA ALA A 7 9.66 14.22 6.27
C ALA A 7 10.67 13.13 5.87
N MET A 8 10.47 12.47 4.73
CA MET A 8 11.35 11.40 4.26
C MET A 8 12.66 11.94 3.69
N LYS A 9 13.78 11.32 4.07
CA LYS A 9 15.09 11.57 3.45
C LYS A 9 15.17 10.94 2.05
N PRO A 10 16.02 11.45 1.13
CA PRO A 10 16.31 10.77 -0.12
C PRO A 10 16.73 9.31 0.12
N GLY A 11 16.17 8.38 -0.64
CA GLY A 11 16.40 6.94 -0.48
C GLY A 11 15.62 6.26 0.64
N ALA A 12 14.83 6.99 1.44
CA ALA A 12 13.99 6.37 2.46
C ALA A 12 12.96 5.42 1.84
N ILE A 13 12.61 4.38 2.59
CA ILE A 13 11.67 3.35 2.20
C ILE A 13 10.36 3.52 2.97
N LEU A 14 9.24 3.47 2.25
CA LEU A 14 7.91 3.31 2.82
C LEU A 14 7.45 1.87 2.54
N VAL A 15 7.06 1.15 3.58
CA VAL A 15 6.40 -0.16 3.45
C VAL A 15 4.95 0.01 3.85
N VAL A 16 4.04 -0.43 2.98
CA VAL A 16 2.60 -0.42 3.21
C VAL A 16 2.14 -1.86 3.31
N VAL A 17 1.43 -2.17 4.39
CA VAL A 17 0.77 -3.46 4.62
C VAL A 17 -0.70 -3.14 4.85
N ASP A 18 -1.58 -3.65 3.98
CA ASP A 18 -3.02 -3.40 4.07
C ASP A 18 -3.79 -4.57 3.46
N PHE A 19 -5.11 -4.62 3.65
CA PHE A 19 -5.96 -5.72 3.18
C PHE A 19 -6.29 -5.63 1.68
N GLU A 20 -6.32 -6.78 1.02
CA GLU A 20 -6.92 -6.91 -0.31
C GLU A 20 -8.43 -6.67 -0.24
N ARG A 21 -8.94 -5.88 -1.19
CA ARG A 21 -10.35 -5.49 -1.27
C ARG A 21 -10.93 -5.93 -2.61
N ILE A 22 -11.42 -7.15 -2.65
CA ILE A 22 -11.93 -7.79 -3.87
C ILE A 22 -13.39 -8.19 -3.63
N GLU A 23 -14.30 -7.59 -4.39
CA GLU A 23 -15.74 -7.85 -4.28
C GLU A 23 -16.04 -9.34 -4.54
N GLY A 24 -16.84 -9.95 -3.66
CA GLY A 24 -17.18 -11.38 -3.72
C GLY A 24 -16.08 -12.33 -3.24
N VAL A 25 -14.91 -11.83 -2.82
CA VAL A 25 -13.78 -12.66 -2.32
C VAL A 25 -13.37 -12.25 -0.90
N THR A 26 -13.24 -10.95 -0.65
CA THR A 26 -12.80 -10.40 0.64
C THR A 26 -13.94 -10.45 1.67
N ALA A 27 -13.62 -10.77 2.93
CA ALA A 27 -14.60 -10.81 4.02
C ALA A 27 -15.31 -9.45 4.23
N ASP A 28 -16.60 -9.48 4.55
CA ASP A 28 -17.45 -8.27 4.67
C ASP A 28 -16.90 -7.24 5.66
N TRP A 29 -16.31 -7.70 6.77
CA TRP A 29 -15.72 -6.79 7.76
C TRP A 29 -14.54 -6.00 7.19
N ILE A 30 -13.72 -6.62 6.33
CA ILE A 30 -12.63 -5.94 5.62
C ILE A 30 -13.22 -4.98 4.59
N MET A 31 -14.23 -5.41 3.83
CA MET A 31 -14.90 -4.57 2.83
C MET A 31 -15.48 -3.28 3.42
N GLY A 32 -15.93 -3.31 4.68
CA GLY A 32 -16.39 -2.15 5.44
C GLY A 32 -15.28 -1.38 6.18
N HIS A 33 -14.09 -1.97 6.35
CA HIS A 33 -12.96 -1.36 7.05
C HIS A 33 -12.07 -0.56 6.09
N VAL A 34 -11.75 -1.11 4.92
CA VAL A 34 -10.84 -0.46 3.97
C VAL A 34 -11.60 0.36 2.93
N ARG A 35 -11.15 1.60 2.73
CA ARG A 35 -11.78 2.57 1.81
C ARG A 35 -11.69 2.16 0.35
N ALA A 36 -10.58 1.55 -0.07
CA ALA A 36 -10.28 1.26 -1.47
C ALA A 36 -9.36 0.05 -1.60
N GLY A 37 -9.24 -0.49 -2.81
CA GLY A 37 -8.33 -1.59 -3.10
C GLY A 37 -6.89 -1.15 -3.33
N LYS A 38 -6.00 -2.15 -3.44
CA LYS A 38 -4.54 -1.99 -3.61
C LYS A 38 -4.15 -0.97 -4.68
N GLU A 39 -4.74 -1.06 -5.86
CA GLU A 39 -4.39 -0.22 -7.00
C GLU A 39 -4.65 1.27 -6.75
N VAL A 40 -5.72 1.60 -6.00
CA VAL A 40 -6.04 2.98 -5.65
C VAL A 40 -5.01 3.54 -4.67
N PHE A 41 -4.70 2.79 -3.61
CA PHE A 41 -3.71 3.22 -2.62
C PHE A 41 -2.30 3.31 -3.22
N ARG A 42 -1.92 2.34 -4.06
CA ARG A 42 -0.67 2.40 -4.82
C ARG A 42 -0.58 3.69 -5.61
N LYS A 43 -1.62 4.01 -6.39
CA LYS A 43 -1.65 5.23 -7.21
C LYS A 43 -1.55 6.50 -6.37
N GLU A 44 -2.27 6.59 -5.25
CA GLU A 44 -2.18 7.76 -4.35
C GLU A 44 -0.78 7.96 -3.77
N ILE A 45 -0.04 6.87 -3.52
CA ILE A 45 1.35 6.92 -3.05
C ILE A 45 2.30 7.33 -4.18
N GLU A 46 2.10 6.80 -5.39
CA GLU A 46 2.84 7.19 -6.58
C GLU A 46 2.64 8.68 -6.92
N ASP A 47 1.39 9.15 -6.89
CA ASP A 47 1.01 10.55 -7.10
C ASP A 47 1.58 11.47 -5.99
N ALA A 48 1.88 10.93 -4.81
CA ALA A 48 2.57 11.65 -3.74
C ALA A 48 4.10 11.75 -3.97
N GLY A 49 4.63 11.18 -5.05
CA GLY A 49 6.03 11.29 -5.45
C GLY A 49 6.96 10.23 -4.83
N LEU A 50 6.41 9.06 -4.48
CA LEU A 50 7.18 7.86 -4.15
C LEU A 50 7.12 6.86 -5.32
N THR A 51 8.17 6.06 -5.50
CA THR A 51 8.24 5.08 -6.59
C THR A 51 8.09 3.67 -6.04
N LEU A 52 7.20 2.85 -6.63
CA LEU A 52 7.09 1.44 -6.26
C LEU A 52 8.39 0.72 -6.59
N VAL A 53 8.91 -0.02 -5.62
CA VAL A 53 10.09 -0.88 -5.76
C VAL A 53 9.66 -2.32 -6.02
N GLU A 54 8.75 -2.84 -5.20
CA GLU A 54 8.29 -4.22 -5.27
C GLU A 54 6.97 -4.42 -4.51
N GLU A 55 6.17 -5.41 -4.93
CA GLU A 55 5.15 -6.04 -4.11
C GLU A 55 5.76 -7.28 -3.47
N VAL A 56 5.82 -7.32 -2.14
CA VAL A 56 6.44 -8.40 -1.38
C VAL A 56 5.40 -9.46 -1.07
N LYS A 57 5.70 -10.72 -1.40
CA LYS A 57 4.92 -11.88 -0.95
C LYS A 57 5.52 -12.41 0.34
N ILE A 58 4.69 -12.60 1.36
CA ILE A 58 5.09 -13.14 2.66
C ILE A 58 4.30 -14.41 2.92
N ASP A 59 5.00 -15.51 3.19
CA ASP A 59 4.38 -16.79 3.49
C ASP A 59 3.48 -16.69 4.73
N GLY A 60 2.26 -17.20 4.62
CA GLY A 60 1.25 -17.13 5.67
C GLY A 60 0.38 -15.86 5.65
N VAL A 61 0.76 -14.82 4.89
CA VAL A 61 -0.06 -13.62 4.70
C VAL A 61 -0.91 -13.78 3.43
N LYS A 62 -2.22 -14.01 3.60
CA LYS A 62 -3.13 -14.35 2.50
C LYS A 62 -4.11 -13.23 2.12
N GLU A 63 -4.50 -12.42 3.10
CA GLU A 63 -5.55 -11.40 2.93
C GLU A 63 -4.98 -10.00 2.74
N ASN A 64 -3.67 -9.84 2.81
CA ASN A 64 -3.00 -8.55 2.73
C ASN A 64 -2.06 -8.49 1.53
N TYR A 65 -1.82 -7.27 1.08
CA TYR A 65 -0.71 -6.96 0.19
C TYR A 65 0.38 -6.21 0.97
N VAL A 66 1.62 -6.35 0.49
CA VAL A 66 2.77 -5.62 1.02
C VAL A 66 3.44 -4.89 -0.13
N LEU A 67 3.43 -3.56 -0.10
CA LEU A 67 4.07 -2.73 -1.12
C LEU A 67 5.23 -1.97 -0.52
N LYS A 68 6.35 -1.94 -1.25
CA LYS A 68 7.53 -1.20 -0.86
C LYS A 68 7.78 -0.07 -1.86
N PHE A 69 7.88 1.15 -1.35
CA PHE A 69 8.15 2.35 -2.14
C PHE A 69 9.45 3.02 -1.68
N ARG A 70 10.05 3.77 -2.59
CA ARG A 70 11.26 4.55 -2.33
C ARG A 70 11.02 6.04 -2.59
N LYS A 71 11.56 6.87 -1.71
CA LYS A 71 11.73 8.31 -1.97
C LYS A 71 12.95 8.52 -2.87
N GLY A 72 12.73 9.16 -4.02
CA GLY A 72 13.80 9.66 -4.88
C GLY A 72 14.74 10.61 -4.17
#